data_AF-A0A950WXG8-F1
#
_entry.id   AF-A0A950WXG8-F1
#
_cell.length_a   1.000
_cell.length_b   1.000
_cell.length_c   1.000
_cell.angle_alpha   90.00
_cell.angle_beta   90.00
_cell.angle_gamma   90.00
#
_symmetry.space_group_name_H-M   'P 1'
#
loop_
_entity.id
_entity.type
_entity.pdbx_description
1 polymer ?
#
loop_
_entity_poly.entity_id
_entity_poly.type
_entity_poly.pdbx_seq_one_letter_code
_entity_poly.pdbx_strand_id
1 'polypeptide(L)'
;MNADVDRRRFLAFLGAAVAAAMTACRGDVLPGEAAASTRVRAAPGRAHADPVVADAPPVPAASVVGAGSGPSRHGAIAPPVPGRPVVVQEGPRGTRLVALTIDDGTSAECVDRYVAFAQRSGIPITFSPNGINPGWDMVAGRLQPLVGTG
;
A
#
# COMPACT_ATOMS: atom_id res chain seq x y z
N MET A 1 -19.44 11.92 -27.81
CA MET A 1 -19.72 12.21 -26.40
C MET A 1 -18.40 12.38 -25.70
N ASN A 2 -18.07 13.63 -25.36
CA ASN A 2 -16.74 14.07 -24.95
C ASN A 2 -16.50 13.70 -23.49
N ALA A 3 -15.62 12.74 -23.24
CA ALA A 3 -15.14 12.37 -21.90
C ALA A 3 -13.88 13.15 -21.50
N ASP A 4 -13.68 14.32 -22.10
CA ASP A 4 -12.67 15.28 -21.64
C ASP A 4 -13.36 16.26 -20.67
N VAL A 5 -13.65 15.77 -19.46
CA VAL A 5 -13.69 16.69 -18.33
C VAL A 5 -12.27 17.21 -18.22
N ASP A 6 -12.03 18.37 -18.84
CA ASP A 6 -10.72 19.02 -18.95
C ASP A 6 -10.02 18.93 -17.58
N ARG A 7 -8.91 18.18 -17.55
CA ARG A 7 -8.12 17.92 -16.34
C ARG A 7 -7.84 19.22 -15.57
N ARG A 8 -7.72 20.34 -16.28
CA ARG A 8 -7.52 21.66 -15.67
C ARG A 8 -8.74 22.13 -14.89
N ARG A 9 -9.95 21.91 -15.42
CA ARG A 9 -11.21 22.21 -14.72
C ARG A 9 -11.39 21.31 -13.50
N PHE A 10 -11.14 20.01 -13.63
CA PHE A 10 -11.24 19.09 -12.50
C PHE A 10 -10.28 19.47 -11.36
N LEU A 11 -9.01 19.76 -11.67
CA LEU A 11 -8.03 20.17 -10.66
C LEU A 11 -8.33 21.55 -10.07
N ALA A 12 -8.88 22.48 -10.88
CA ALA A 12 -9.32 23.77 -10.37
C ALA A 12 -10.48 23.64 -9.37
N PHE A 13 -11.47 22.79 -9.67
CA PHE A 13 -12.57 22.52 -8.75
C PHE A 13 -12.10 21.81 -7.48
N LEU A 14 -11.19 20.84 -7.59
CA LEU A 14 -10.62 20.14 -6.44
C LEU A 14 -9.83 21.09 -5.52
N GLY A 15 -9.00 21.96 -6.10
CA GLY A 15 -8.23 22.96 -5.35
C GLY A 15 -9.13 23.97 -4.62
N ALA A 16 -10.19 24.45 -5.28
CA ALA A 16 -11.15 25.37 -4.66
C ALA A 16 -11.91 24.73 -3.48
N ALA A 17 -12.30 23.46 -3.61
CA ALA A 17 -12.99 22.72 -2.55
C ALA A 17 -12.10 22.52 -1.32
N VAL A 18 -10.83 22.16 -1.51
CA VAL A 18 -9.86 22.01 -0.41
C VAL A 18 -9.61 23.35 0.29
N ALA A 19 -9.45 24.44 -0.45
CA ALA A 19 -9.25 25.77 0.15
C ALA A 19 -10.46 26.23 0.99
N ALA A 20 -11.69 26.00 0.52
CA ALA A 20 -12.90 26.34 1.25
C ALA A 20 -13.05 25.54 2.56
N ALA A 21 -12.72 24.25 2.55
CA ALA A 21 -12.75 23.42 3.74
C ALA A 21 -11.75 23.89 4.81
N MET A 22 -10.56 24.35 4.40
CA MET A 22 -9.54 24.85 5.32
C MET A 22 -9.90 26.22 5.91
N THR A 23 -10.58 27.09 5.16
CA THR A 23 -11.07 28.38 5.65
C THR A 23 -12.22 28.22 6.64
N ALA A 24 -13.13 27.26 6.42
CA ALA A 24 -14.22 26.97 7.36
C ALA A 24 -13.75 26.44 8.73
N CYS A 25 -12.53 25.89 8.81
CA CYS A 25 -11.91 25.44 10.06
C CYS A 25 -11.15 26.54 10.81
N ARG A 26 -10.97 27.73 10.21
CA ARG A 26 -10.47 28.93 10.90
C ARG A 26 -11.67 29.81 11.25
N GLY A 27 -12.15 29.66 12.49
CA GLY A 27 -13.32 30.37 13.00
C GLY A 27 -13.09 31.88 13.18
N ASP A 28 -13.00 32.62 12.08
CA ASP A 28 -13.00 34.08 12.11
C ASP A 28 -14.44 34.57 11.96
N VAL A 29 -15.07 34.87 13.10
CA VAL A 29 -16.40 35.47 13.18
C VAL A 29 -16.28 36.95 12.80
N LEU A 30 -16.88 37.34 11.67
CA LEU A 30 -17.15 38.75 11.37
C LEU A 30 -18.26 39.28 12.30
N PRO A 31 -18.16 40.50 12.83
CA PRO A 31 -19.17 41.04 13.71
C PRO A 31 -20.35 41.60 12.90
N GLY A 32 -21.53 41.03 13.13
CA GLY A 32 -22.80 41.70 12.83
C GLY A 32 -23.71 40.95 11.88
N GLU A 33 -24.44 39.97 12.40
CA GLU A 33 -25.90 39.94 12.32
C GLU A 33 -26.40 38.89 13.31
N ALA A 34 -27.06 39.36 14.37
CA ALA A 34 -27.67 38.49 15.36
C ALA A 34 -28.94 37.87 14.76
N ALA A 35 -28.94 36.55 14.59
CA ALA A 35 -30.17 35.79 14.41
C ALA A 35 -30.12 34.50 15.24
N ALA A 36 -31.04 34.47 16.22
CA ALA A 36 -31.56 33.32 16.96
C ALA A 36 -30.56 32.44 17.74
N SER A 37 -30.48 32.76 19.03
CA SER A 37 -30.03 31.88 20.11
C SER A 37 -30.75 30.52 20.08
N THR A 38 -30.09 29.49 19.56
CA THR A 38 -30.28 28.11 20.02
C THR A 38 -29.09 27.74 20.89
N ARG A 39 -29.30 27.63 22.20
CA ARG A 39 -28.26 27.12 23.12
C ARG A 39 -27.99 25.66 22.77
N VAL A 40 -26.92 25.40 22.03
CA VAL A 40 -26.32 24.07 21.98
C VAL A 40 -25.50 23.91 23.26
N ARG A 41 -25.95 22.97 24.10
CA ARG A 41 -25.27 22.52 25.31
C ARG A 41 -23.81 22.19 24.97
N ALA A 42 -22.86 22.79 25.67
CA ALA A 42 -21.44 22.41 25.58
C ALA A 42 -21.31 20.92 25.90
N ALA A 43 -20.89 20.13 24.92
CA ALA A 43 -20.46 18.75 25.15
C ALA A 43 -19.16 18.79 25.96
N PRO A 44 -18.97 17.91 26.97
CA PRO A 44 -17.72 17.86 27.70
C PRO A 44 -16.58 17.54 26.75
N GLY A 45 -15.41 18.12 27.02
CA GLY A 45 -14.21 17.94 26.20
C GLY A 45 -13.95 16.46 25.92
N ARG A 46 -13.89 16.09 24.64
CA ARG A 46 -13.35 14.79 24.25
C ARG A 46 -11.88 14.80 24.61
N ALA A 47 -11.52 14.08 25.68
CA ALA A 47 -10.20 13.48 25.72
C ALA A 47 -10.00 12.74 24.40
N HIS A 48 -8.85 12.92 23.75
CA HIS A 48 -8.42 12.03 22.69
C HIS A 48 -8.29 10.63 23.32
N ALA A 49 -9.35 9.84 23.23
CA ALA A 49 -9.25 8.42 23.37
C ALA A 49 -8.50 7.92 22.14
N ASP A 50 -7.42 7.16 22.35
CA ASP A 50 -6.84 6.34 21.30
C ASP A 50 -7.96 5.55 20.61
N PRO A 51 -7.91 5.36 19.28
CA PRO A 51 -8.90 4.54 18.62
C PRO A 51 -8.77 3.14 19.20
N VAL A 52 -9.73 2.77 20.05
CA VAL A 52 -9.96 1.38 20.42
C VAL A 52 -10.34 0.69 19.11
N VAL A 53 -9.38 -0.02 18.53
CA VAL A 53 -9.67 -1.01 17.50
C VAL A 53 -10.56 -2.02 18.21
N ALA A 54 -11.87 -1.92 17.98
CA ALA A 54 -12.79 -2.97 18.38
C ALA A 54 -12.24 -4.27 17.80
N ASP A 55 -12.08 -5.28 18.65
CA ASP A 55 -11.61 -6.61 18.29
C ASP A 55 -12.59 -7.14 17.23
N ALA A 56 -12.25 -6.97 15.96
CA ALA A 56 -13.06 -7.48 14.87
C ALA A 56 -13.06 -9.00 15.04
N PRO A 57 -14.23 -9.67 15.02
CA PRO A 57 -14.26 -11.12 15.08
C PRO A 57 -13.32 -11.63 13.97
N PRO A 58 -12.44 -12.61 14.26
CA PRO A 58 -11.47 -13.08 13.29
C PRO A 58 -12.24 -13.44 12.03
N VAL A 59 -12.00 -12.68 10.95
CA VAL A 59 -12.43 -13.10 9.62
C VAL A 59 -11.84 -14.50 9.47
N PRO A 60 -12.65 -15.53 9.16
CA PRO A 60 -12.09 -16.85 8.91
C PRO A 60 -11.00 -16.64 7.88
N ALA A 61 -9.75 -16.92 8.26
CA ALA A 61 -8.67 -16.92 7.31
C ALA A 61 -9.17 -17.83 6.19
N ALA A 62 -9.41 -17.26 5.00
CA ALA A 62 -9.68 -18.09 3.85
C ALA A 62 -8.52 -19.05 3.83
N SER A 63 -8.80 -20.34 4.05
CA SER A 63 -7.78 -21.37 4.01
C SER A 63 -7.06 -21.14 2.70
N VAL A 64 -5.84 -20.60 2.77
CA VAL A 64 -4.93 -20.62 1.65
C VAL A 64 -4.73 -22.11 1.48
N VAL A 65 -5.50 -22.70 0.56
CA VAL A 65 -5.37 -24.10 0.18
C VAL A 65 -3.88 -24.27 0.01
N GLY A 66 -3.30 -25.08 0.90
CA GLY A 66 -1.87 -25.05 1.14
C GLY A 66 -1.16 -25.02 -0.19
N ALA A 67 -0.37 -23.97 -0.42
CA ALA A 67 0.74 -24.09 -1.34
C ALA A 67 1.59 -25.18 -0.71
N GLY A 68 1.32 -26.42 -1.11
CA GLY A 68 1.96 -27.59 -0.54
C GLY A 68 3.46 -27.37 -0.62
N SER A 69 4.18 -27.87 0.37
CA SER A 69 5.65 -27.85 0.46
C SER A 69 6.35 -28.61 -0.68
N GLY A 70 5.67 -28.87 -1.79
CA GLY A 70 6.23 -29.41 -3.01
C GLY A 70 6.88 -28.31 -3.83
N PRO A 71 7.79 -28.68 -4.76
CA PRO A 71 8.40 -27.74 -5.68
C PRO A 71 7.31 -26.94 -6.39
N SER A 72 7.55 -25.63 -6.54
CA SER A 72 6.65 -24.73 -7.27
C SER A 72 6.26 -25.40 -8.60
N ARG A 73 4.95 -25.51 -8.87
CA ARG A 73 4.45 -26.10 -10.13
C ARG A 73 4.92 -25.32 -11.38
N HIS A 74 5.56 -24.18 -11.16
CA HIS A 74 6.08 -23.25 -12.16
C HIS A 74 7.52 -23.56 -12.58
N GLY A 75 8.15 -24.61 -12.02
CA GLY A 75 9.53 -24.95 -12.30
C GLY A 75 10.53 -24.05 -11.56
N ALA A 76 11.80 -24.40 -11.63
CA ALA A 76 12.88 -23.56 -11.09
C ALA A 76 12.99 -22.26 -11.89
N ILE A 77 13.24 -21.13 -11.21
CA ILE A 77 13.59 -19.88 -11.88
C ILE A 77 14.92 -20.10 -12.59
N ALA A 78 14.94 -19.89 -13.91
CA ALA A 78 16.17 -20.02 -14.68
C ALA A 78 17.21 -18.99 -14.20
N PRO A 79 18.50 -19.35 -14.15
CA PRO A 79 19.54 -18.40 -13.77
C PRO A 79 19.55 -17.21 -14.75
N PRO A 80 19.95 -16.02 -14.27
CA PRO A 80 20.03 -14.84 -15.13
C PRO A 80 21.02 -15.07 -16.28
N VAL A 81 20.61 -14.72 -17.50
CA VAL A 81 21.46 -14.83 -18.71
C VAL A 81 21.88 -13.42 -19.13
N PRO A 82 23.19 -13.11 -19.21
CA PRO A 82 23.66 -11.82 -19.71
C PRO A 82 23.17 -11.55 -21.14
N GLY A 83 22.74 -10.33 -21.43
CA GLY A 83 22.24 -9.95 -22.75
C GLY A 83 21.91 -8.47 -22.87
N ARG A 84 21.54 -8.03 -24.08
CA ARG A 84 21.07 -6.66 -24.30
C ARG A 84 19.73 -6.47 -23.56
N PRO A 85 19.56 -5.42 -22.74
CA PRO A 85 18.28 -5.12 -22.13
C PRO A 85 17.18 -4.97 -23.18
N VAL A 86 16.04 -5.58 -22.93
CA VAL A 86 14.83 -5.44 -23.74
C VAL A 86 13.74 -4.86 -22.86
N VAL A 87 13.05 -3.85 -23.37
CA VAL A 87 11.87 -3.30 -22.69
C VAL A 87 10.71 -4.27 -22.91
N VAL A 88 10.17 -4.79 -21.82
CA VAL A 88 8.99 -5.65 -21.81
C VAL A 88 7.83 -4.84 -21.26
N GLN A 89 6.73 -4.74 -22.02
CA GLN A 89 5.51 -4.03 -21.60
C GLN A 89 4.37 -4.99 -21.24
N GLU A 90 4.49 -6.26 -21.61
CA GLU A 90 3.46 -7.28 -21.37
C GLU A 90 4.11 -8.59 -20.92
N GLY A 91 3.44 -9.30 -20.02
CA GLY A 91 3.83 -10.67 -19.65
C GLY A 91 3.55 -11.69 -20.76
N PRO A 92 4.04 -12.94 -20.62
CA PRO A 92 3.79 -14.00 -21.58
C PRO A 92 2.30 -14.25 -21.82
N ARG A 93 1.88 -14.19 -23.09
CA ARG A 93 0.49 -14.48 -23.50
C ARG A 93 0.13 -15.94 -23.25
N GLY A 94 -1.18 -16.21 -23.08
CA GLY A 94 -1.70 -17.56 -22.92
C GLY A 94 -1.47 -18.18 -21.54
N THR A 95 -0.95 -17.41 -20.58
CA THR A 95 -0.73 -17.85 -19.20
C THR A 95 -1.72 -17.18 -18.25
N ARG A 96 -1.90 -17.79 -17.06
CA ARG A 96 -2.60 -17.18 -15.90
C ARG A 96 -1.62 -16.91 -14.76
N LEU A 97 -0.36 -16.67 -15.11
CA LEU A 97 0.71 -16.46 -14.15
C LEU A 97 0.85 -14.97 -13.85
N VAL A 98 1.32 -14.67 -12.64
CA VAL A 98 1.62 -13.32 -12.16
C VAL A 98 3.05 -13.35 -11.63
N ALA A 99 3.81 -12.30 -11.93
CA ALA A 99 5.10 -12.04 -11.30
C ALA A 99 4.89 -11.03 -10.17
N LEU A 100 5.29 -11.39 -8.95
CA LEU A 100 5.23 -10.49 -7.79
C LEU A 100 6.60 -9.83 -7.60
N THR A 101 6.62 -8.50 -7.69
CA THR A 101 7.81 -7.68 -7.48
C THR A 101 7.61 -6.76 -6.28
N ILE A 102 8.62 -6.65 -5.42
CA ILE A 102 8.61 -5.75 -4.26
C ILE A 102 9.79 -4.79 -4.40
N ASP A 103 9.47 -3.51 -4.56
CA ASP A 103 10.45 -2.46 -4.81
C ASP A 103 10.68 -1.59 -3.56
N ASP A 104 11.78 -0.83 -3.60
CA ASP A 104 12.17 0.25 -2.67
C ASP A 104 12.48 -0.11 -1.22
N GLY A 105 11.59 -0.71 -0.44
CA GLY A 105 11.87 -1.10 0.95
C GLY A 105 12.01 0.05 1.96
N THR A 106 11.25 1.14 1.80
CA THR A 106 11.18 2.27 2.74
C THR A 106 10.70 1.86 4.15
N SER A 107 9.98 0.74 4.28
CA SER A 107 9.53 0.18 5.56
C SER A 107 10.12 -1.21 5.76
N ALA A 108 11.00 -1.35 6.76
CA ALA A 108 11.59 -2.63 7.15
C ALA A 108 10.51 -3.66 7.55
N GLU A 109 9.47 -3.23 8.28
CA GLU A 109 8.37 -4.13 8.64
C GLU A 109 7.65 -4.65 7.39
N CYS A 110 7.37 -3.79 6.41
CA CYS A 110 6.70 -4.21 5.18
C CYS A 110 7.52 -5.27 4.43
N VAL A 111 8.83 -5.01 4.23
CA VAL A 111 9.74 -5.97 3.59
C VAL A 111 9.78 -7.28 4.37
N ASP A 112 9.88 -7.21 5.70
CA ASP A 112 9.92 -8.38 6.57
C ASP A 112 8.67 -9.27 6.44
N ARG A 113 7.49 -8.66 6.31
CA ARG A 113 6.23 -9.39 6.10
C ARG A 113 6.20 -10.10 4.75
N TYR A 114 6.73 -9.49 3.69
CA TYR A 114 6.86 -10.13 2.38
C TYR A 114 7.88 -11.28 2.38
N VAL A 115 9.02 -11.12 3.05
CA VAL A 115 9.98 -12.20 3.28
C VAL A 115 9.31 -13.37 4.00
N ALA A 116 8.59 -13.09 5.09
CA ALA A 116 7.88 -14.11 5.84
C ALA A 116 6.79 -14.79 4.99
N PHE A 117 6.09 -14.03 4.14
CA PHE A 117 5.11 -14.59 3.22
C PHE A 117 5.74 -15.53 2.20
N ALA A 118 6.85 -15.16 1.56
CA ALA A 118 7.57 -16.02 0.63
C ALA A 118 8.04 -17.32 1.30
N GLN A 119 8.62 -17.22 2.50
CA GLN A 119 9.07 -18.38 3.28
C GLN A 119 7.93 -19.35 3.61
N ARG A 120 6.76 -18.84 4.03
CA ARG A 120 5.62 -19.68 4.41
C ARG A 120 4.88 -20.28 3.21
N SER A 121 4.81 -19.56 2.10
CA SER A 121 4.00 -19.94 0.95
C SER A 121 4.78 -20.67 -0.13
N GLY A 122 6.11 -20.54 -0.16
CA GLY A 122 6.93 -20.99 -1.29
C GLY A 122 6.65 -20.22 -2.60
N ILE A 123 5.91 -19.11 -2.55
CA ILE A 123 5.66 -18.27 -3.72
C ILE A 123 6.93 -17.46 -4.00
N PRO A 124 7.49 -17.53 -5.23
CA PRO A 124 8.66 -16.75 -5.60
C PRO A 124 8.31 -15.26 -5.69
N ILE A 125 9.20 -14.42 -5.16
CA ILE A 125 9.11 -12.96 -5.20
C ILE A 125 10.43 -12.41 -5.72
N THR A 126 10.36 -11.46 -6.64
CA THR A 126 11.52 -10.66 -7.03
C THR A 126 11.59 -9.42 -6.13
N PHE A 127 12.63 -9.32 -5.31
CA PHE A 127 12.90 -8.15 -4.49
C PHE A 127 13.86 -7.20 -5.22
N SER A 128 13.50 -5.93 -5.35
CA SER A 128 14.28 -4.88 -6.01
C SER A 128 14.76 -3.86 -4.98
N PRO A 129 15.85 -4.16 -4.23
CA PRO A 129 16.35 -3.25 -3.22
C PRO A 129 16.90 -1.95 -3.83
N ASN A 130 16.77 -0.86 -3.08
CA ASN A 130 17.45 0.41 -3.40
C ASN A 130 18.50 0.72 -2.32
N GLY A 131 19.51 1.51 -2.68
CA GLY A 131 20.65 1.80 -1.81
C GLY A 131 20.44 2.95 -0.81
N ILE A 132 19.25 3.56 -0.77
CA ILE A 132 18.96 4.72 0.09
C ILE A 132 18.16 4.29 1.32
N ASN A 133 17.27 3.31 1.16
CA ASN A 133 16.40 2.85 2.23
C ASN A 133 17.08 1.77 3.08
N PRO A 134 17.18 1.95 4.41
CA PRO A 134 17.86 0.99 5.29
C PRO A 134 17.04 -0.29 5.54
N GLY A 135 15.79 -0.36 5.08
CA GLY A 135 14.88 -1.47 5.37
C GLY A 135 15.41 -2.82 4.87
N TRP A 136 16.15 -2.84 3.77
CA TRP A 136 16.76 -4.05 3.23
C TRP A 136 17.90 -4.57 4.09
N ASP A 137 18.77 -3.69 4.59
CA ASP A 137 19.88 -4.07 5.46
C ASP A 137 19.35 -4.66 6.78
N MET A 138 18.29 -4.08 7.31
CA MET A 138 17.65 -4.54 8.56
C MET A 138 17.07 -5.96 8.45
N VAL A 139 16.63 -6.37 7.25
CA VAL A 139 16.00 -7.69 7.02
C VAL A 139 16.91 -8.65 6.24
N ALA A 140 18.12 -8.23 5.86
CA ALA A 140 19.02 -8.98 4.97
C ALA A 140 19.29 -10.41 5.44
N GLY A 141 19.51 -10.61 6.74
CA GLY A 141 19.74 -11.94 7.32
C GLY A 141 18.56 -12.89 7.13
N ARG A 142 17.32 -12.38 7.10
CA ARG A 142 16.11 -13.16 6.84
C ARG A 142 15.82 -13.35 5.36
N LEU A 143 16.26 -12.42 4.52
CA LEU A 143 16.14 -12.49 3.07
C LEU A 143 17.13 -13.50 2.46
N GLN A 144 18.33 -13.62 3.03
CA GLN A 144 19.43 -14.44 2.50
C GLN A 144 19.05 -15.90 2.17
N PRO A 145 18.28 -16.62 2.99
CA PRO A 145 17.87 -17.98 2.65
C PRO A 145 17.03 -18.07 1.38
N LEU A 146 16.18 -17.07 1.10
CA LEU A 146 15.35 -17.04 -0.10
C LEU A 146 16.23 -16.86 -1.35
N VAL A 147 17.24 -15.98 -1.28
CA VAL A 147 18.21 -15.79 -2.38
C VAL A 147 18.95 -17.10 -2.70
N GLY A 148 19.29 -17.89 -1.69
CA GLY A 148 19.95 -19.19 -1.87
C GLY A 148 19.07 -20.24 -2.55
N THR A 149 17.74 -20.11 -2.47
CA THR A 149 16.78 -21.08 -3.02
C THR A 149 16.16 -20.67 -4.35
N GLY A 150 16.29 -19.40 -4.75
CA GLY A 150 15.64 -18.84 -5.95
C GLY A 150 14.20 -18.47 -5.68
#